data_AF-A0A259RY26-F1
#
_entry.id   AF-A0A259RY26-F1
#
_cell.length_a   1.000
_cell.length_b   1.000
_cell.length_c   1.000
_cell.angle_alpha   90.00
_cell.angle_beta   90.00
_cell.angle_gamma   90.00
#
_symmetry.space_group_name_H-M   'P 1'
#
loop_
_entity.id
_entity.type
_entity.pdbx_description
1 polymer ?
#
loop_
_entity_poly.entity_id
_entity_poly.type
_entity_poly.pdbx_seq_one_letter_code
_entity_poly.pdbx_strand_id
1 'polypeptide(L)'
;RFAALFRADDVYRHLLTEEPEAFTRYTLERVGSSQRAILAWLAVAIRAAQHDGSVRGDDPQAMAVMLLLVAQSALLSHGTVSELIDEPSLERELRAAVEGLLRP
;
A
#
# COMPACT_ATOMS: atom_id res chain seq x y z
N ARG A 1 9.73 -9.98 2.05
CA ARG A 1 10.75 -10.12 0.97
C ARG A 1 10.56 -9.12 -0.17
N PHE A 2 9.38 -9.03 -0.81
CA PHE A 2 9.13 -8.06 -1.89
C PHE A 2 9.39 -6.60 -1.47
N ALA A 3 8.81 -6.14 -0.35
CA ALA A 3 8.96 -4.76 0.11
C ALA A 3 10.42 -4.36 0.38
N ALA A 4 11.26 -5.28 0.87
CA ALA A 4 12.68 -5.02 1.07
C ALA A 4 13.44 -4.93 -0.26
N LEU A 5 13.12 -5.80 -1.22
CA LEU A 5 13.72 -5.77 -2.57
C LEU A 5 13.30 -4.52 -3.34
N PHE A 6 12.03 -4.12 -3.25
CA PHE A 6 11.53 -2.91 -3.89
C PHE A 6 12.17 -1.64 -3.31
N ARG A 7 12.34 -1.56 -1.98
CA ARG A 7 13.06 -0.45 -1.32
C ARG A 7 14.51 -0.34 -1.79
N ALA A 8 15.16 -1.47 -2.03
CA ALA A 8 16.56 -1.52 -2.45
C ALA A 8 16.75 -1.23 -3.96
N ASP A 9 15.67 -1.23 -4.74
CA ASP A 9 15.70 -1.06 -6.20
C ASP A 9 16.30 0.30 -6.61
N ASP A 10 17.18 0.27 -7.60
CA ASP A 10 17.93 1.45 -8.05
C ASP A 10 17.03 2.47 -8.76
N VAL A 11 15.98 2.02 -9.47
CA VAL A 11 15.01 2.92 -10.13
C VAL A 11 14.17 3.63 -9.07
N TYR A 12 13.71 2.89 -8.06
CA TYR A 12 12.96 3.46 -6.95
C TYR A 12 13.79 4.50 -6.17
N ARG A 13 15.05 4.17 -5.85
CA ARG A 13 15.96 5.12 -5.18
C ARG A 13 16.25 6.35 -6.03
N HIS A 14 16.55 6.17 -7.32
CA HIS A 14 16.82 7.28 -8.24
C HIS A 14 15.63 8.23 -8.39
N LEU A 15 14.40 7.70 -8.50
CA LEU A 15 13.18 8.51 -8.56
C LEU A 15 12.97 9.37 -7.30
N LEU A 16 13.31 8.85 -6.12
CA LEU A 16 13.20 9.59 -4.87
C LEU A 16 14.26 10.69 -4.73
N THR A 17 15.48 10.47 -5.22
CA THR A 17 16.61 11.39 -5.00
C THR A 17 16.77 12.42 -6.10
N GLU A 18 16.59 12.03 -7.36
CA GLU A 18 16.90 12.88 -8.53
C GLU A 18 15.64 13.47 -9.18
N GLU A 19 14.48 12.80 -9.05
CA GLU A 19 13.23 13.21 -9.71
C GLU A 19 12.05 13.38 -8.72
N PRO A 20 12.23 14.12 -7.60
CA PRO A 20 11.24 14.18 -6.51
C PRO A 20 9.90 14.82 -6.94
N GLU A 21 9.89 15.74 -7.90
CA GLU A 21 8.66 16.34 -8.42
C GLU A 21 7.86 15.37 -9.30
N ALA A 22 8.52 14.53 -10.08
CA ALA A 22 7.85 13.48 -10.86
C ALA A 22 7.28 12.42 -9.92
N PHE A 23 8.07 12.01 -8.91
CA PHE A 23 7.63 11.08 -7.88
C PHE A 23 6.41 11.60 -7.11
N THR A 24 6.41 12.88 -6.71
CA THR A 24 5.28 13.55 -6.03
C THR A 24 4.04 13.55 -6.91
N ARG A 25 4.15 13.93 -8.19
CA ARG A 25 3.04 13.90 -9.15
C ARG A 25 2.41 12.52 -9.32
N TYR A 26 3.24 11.49 -9.41
CA TYR A 26 2.78 10.11 -9.62
C TYR A 26 2.26 9.43 -8.35
N THR A 27 2.67 9.91 -7.18
CA THR A 27 2.25 9.34 -5.90
C THR A 27 1.01 10.04 -5.34
N LEU A 28 0.93 11.37 -5.45
CA LEU A 28 -0.05 12.18 -4.72
C LEU A 28 -1.06 12.90 -5.63
N GLU A 29 -0.68 13.22 -6.87
CA GLU A 29 -1.50 14.11 -7.71
C GLU A 29 -2.30 13.37 -8.80
N ARG A 30 -1.94 12.12 -9.12
CA ARG A 30 -2.65 11.34 -10.15
C ARG A 30 -2.59 9.85 -9.91
N VAL A 31 -3.73 9.18 -10.08
CA VAL A 31 -3.77 7.71 -10.15
C VAL A 31 -3.14 7.26 -11.48
N GLY A 32 -2.03 6.52 -11.42
CA GLY A 32 -1.35 5.94 -12.58
C GLY A 32 -2.05 4.71 -13.17
N SER A 33 -1.62 4.27 -14.36
CA SER A 33 -2.14 3.03 -14.99
C SER A 33 -1.88 1.79 -14.13
N SER A 34 -0.68 1.69 -13.53
CA SER A 34 -0.32 0.59 -12.63
C SER A 34 -1.19 0.58 -11.36
N GLN A 35 -1.43 1.75 -10.75
CA GLN A 35 -2.32 1.86 -9.60
C GLN A 35 -3.76 1.47 -9.96
N ARG A 36 -4.28 1.91 -11.13
CA ARG A 36 -5.60 1.47 -11.61
C ARG A 36 -5.68 -0.05 -11.78
N ALA A 37 -4.64 -0.68 -12.32
CA ALA A 37 -4.59 -2.14 -12.45
C ALA A 37 -4.60 -2.84 -11.08
N ILE A 38 -3.81 -2.35 -10.13
CA ILE A 38 -3.77 -2.86 -8.75
C ILE A 38 -5.13 -2.70 -8.07
N LEU A 39 -5.78 -1.53 -8.20
CA LEU A 39 -7.11 -1.27 -7.62
C LEU A 39 -8.16 -2.21 -8.20
N ALA A 40 -8.16 -2.42 -9.51
CA ALA A 40 -9.09 -3.35 -10.16
C ALA A 40 -8.90 -4.78 -9.63
N TRP A 41 -7.64 -5.23 -9.50
CA TRP A 41 -7.32 -6.54 -8.95
C TRP A 41 -7.72 -6.68 -7.47
N LEU A 42 -7.39 -5.70 -6.63
CA LEU A 42 -7.76 -5.67 -5.21
C LEU A 42 -9.28 -5.72 -5.02
N ALA A 43 -10.04 -4.94 -5.80
CA ALA A 43 -11.49 -4.92 -5.69
C ALA A 43 -12.11 -6.28 -6.08
N VAL A 44 -11.52 -7.03 -7.03
CA VAL A 44 -11.94 -8.40 -7.35
C VAL A 44 -11.66 -9.33 -6.18
N ALA A 45 -10.47 -9.27 -5.59
CA ALA A 45 -10.10 -10.11 -4.46
C ALA A 45 -10.98 -9.84 -3.23
N ILE A 46 -11.26 -8.57 -2.93
CA ILE A 46 -12.15 -8.16 -1.83
C ILE A 46 -13.56 -8.70 -2.05
N ARG A 47 -14.12 -8.59 -3.26
CA ARG A 47 -15.45 -9.16 -3.56
C ARG A 47 -15.51 -10.66 -3.34
N ALA A 48 -14.46 -11.39 -3.74
CA ALA A 48 -14.39 -12.83 -3.50
C ALA A 48 -14.37 -13.15 -1.99
N ALA A 49 -13.56 -12.40 -1.22
CA ALA A 49 -13.45 -12.53 0.22
C ALA A 49 -14.68 -12.02 1.01
N GLN A 50 -15.52 -11.20 0.40
CA GLN A 50 -16.82 -10.84 0.99
C GLN A 50 -17.83 -11.98 0.79
N HIS A 51 -17.75 -12.70 -0.33
CA HIS A 51 -18.63 -13.82 -0.60
C HIS A 51 -18.38 -15.00 0.35
N ASP A 52 -17.13 -15.21 0.77
CA ASP A 52 -16.77 -16.23 1.76
C ASP A 52 -16.95 -15.76 3.23
N GLY A 53 -17.29 -14.48 3.43
CA GLY A 53 -17.53 -13.89 4.75
C GLY A 53 -16.26 -13.57 5.54
N SER A 54 -15.07 -13.66 4.94
CA SER A 54 -13.80 -13.31 5.59
C SER A 54 -13.50 -11.80 5.62
N VAL A 55 -14.20 -11.02 4.79
CA VAL A 55 -14.08 -9.56 4.71
C VAL A 55 -15.44 -8.87 4.90
N ARG A 56 -15.47 -7.72 5.58
CA ARG A 56 -16.69 -6.90 5.79
C ARG A 56 -17.36 -6.49 4.48
N GLY A 57 -18.69 -6.38 4.51
CA GLY A 57 -19.56 -6.14 3.34
C GLY A 57 -19.65 -4.69 2.81
N ASP A 58 -18.63 -3.87 3.01
CA ASP A 58 -18.58 -2.48 2.51
C ASP A 58 -18.21 -2.40 1.02
N ASP A 59 -18.16 -1.20 0.43
CA ASP A 59 -17.80 -1.01 -0.99
C ASP A 59 -16.36 -1.52 -1.30
N PRO A 60 -16.20 -2.56 -2.15
CA PRO A 60 -14.91 -3.13 -2.49
C PRO A 60 -13.93 -2.14 -3.13
N GLN A 61 -14.45 -1.15 -3.88
CA GLN A 61 -13.60 -0.15 -4.53
C GLN A 61 -13.00 0.81 -3.50
N ALA A 62 -13.83 1.35 -2.60
CA ALA A 62 -13.35 2.18 -1.50
C ALA A 62 -12.34 1.43 -0.61
N MET A 63 -12.60 0.16 -0.29
CA MET A 63 -11.68 -0.67 0.49
C MET A 63 -10.35 -0.92 -0.24
N ALA A 64 -10.38 -1.17 -1.55
CA ALA A 64 -9.17 -1.32 -2.37
C ALA A 64 -8.33 -0.03 -2.40
N VAL A 65 -8.97 1.13 -2.50
CA VAL A 65 -8.29 2.44 -2.43
C VAL A 65 -7.60 2.60 -1.08
N MET A 66 -8.29 2.31 0.03
CA MET A 66 -7.70 2.44 1.36
C MET A 66 -6.54 1.47 1.58
N LEU A 67 -6.65 0.21 1.14
CA LEU A 67 -5.54 -0.74 1.19
C LEU A 67 -4.33 -0.26 0.41
N LEU A 68 -4.54 0.27 -0.80
CA LEU A 68 -3.48 0.82 -1.62
C LEU A 68 -2.81 2.04 -0.94
N LEU A 69 -3.59 2.92 -0.31
CA LEU A 69 -3.06 4.08 0.42
C LEU A 69 -2.22 3.65 1.64
N VAL A 70 -2.70 2.70 2.44
CA VAL A 70 -1.99 2.16 3.60
C VAL A 70 -0.67 1.51 3.18
N ALA A 71 -0.71 0.64 2.15
CA ALA A 71 0.49 -0.03 1.66
C ALA A 71 1.53 0.95 1.09
N GLN A 72 1.09 1.95 0.32
CA GLN A 72 1.98 2.99 -0.20
C GLN A 72 2.57 3.82 0.93
N SER A 73 1.76 4.30 1.88
CA SER A 73 2.24 5.08 3.02
C SER A 73 3.34 4.34 3.80
N ALA A 74 3.12 3.06 4.10
CA ALA A 74 4.11 2.23 4.80
C ALA A 74 5.40 2.02 4.00
N LEU A 75 5.30 1.85 2.68
CA LEU A 75 6.46 1.65 1.80
C LEU A 75 7.28 2.94 1.61
N LEU A 76 6.60 4.05 1.35
CA LEU A 76 7.22 5.33 1.06
C LEU A 76 7.79 6.01 2.31
N SER A 77 7.12 5.86 3.44
CA SER A 77 7.54 6.48 4.70
C SER A 77 8.51 5.60 5.49
N HIS A 78 8.82 4.39 5.00
CA HIS A 78 9.60 3.40 5.73
C HIS A 78 10.90 3.97 6.31
N GLY A 79 11.71 4.67 5.50
CA GLY A 79 12.98 5.23 5.96
C GLY A 79 12.82 6.28 7.05
N THR A 80 11.76 7.09 6.98
CA THR A 80 11.45 8.10 8.00
C THR A 80 11.00 7.47 9.31
N VAL A 81 10.20 6.39 9.25
CA VAL A 81 9.66 5.75 10.47
C VAL A 81 10.61 4.72 11.07
N SER A 82 11.59 4.22 10.31
CA SER A 82 12.57 3.24 10.81
C SER A 82 13.47 3.77 11.92
N GLU A 83 13.57 5.10 12.07
CA GLU A 83 14.25 5.74 13.20
C GLU A 83 13.36 5.82 14.45
N LEU A 84 12.04 5.65 14.30
CA LEU A 84 11.05 5.80 15.37
C LEU A 84 10.58 4.46 15.93
N ILE A 85 10.48 3.43 15.08
CA ILE A 85 10.07 2.08 15.46
C ILE A 85 10.89 1.02 14.70
N ASP A 86 11.12 -0.13 15.33
CA ASP A 86 11.80 -1.25 14.67
C ASP A 86 10.93 -1.93 13.59
N GLU A 87 11.57 -2.58 12.62
CA GLU A 87 10.88 -3.26 11.50
C GLU A 87 9.86 -4.30 11.98
N PRO A 88 10.14 -5.17 12.98
CA PRO A 88 9.14 -6.11 13.48
C PRO A 88 7.89 -5.43 14.05
N SER A 89 8.04 -4.30 14.74
CA SER A 89 6.91 -3.53 15.27
C SER A 89 6.12 -2.86 14.16
N LEU A 90 6.80 -2.26 13.16
CA LEU A 90 6.14 -1.72 11.98
C LEU A 90 5.33 -2.79 11.24
N GLU A 91 5.89 -3.99 11.03
CA GLU A 91 5.19 -5.09 10.36
C GLU A 91 3.94 -5.53 11.15
N ARG A 92 4.07 -5.65 12.47
CA ARG A 92 2.96 -6.05 13.35
C ARG A 92 1.83 -5.02 13.31
N GLU A 93 2.13 -3.74 13.46
CA GLU A 93 1.11 -2.68 13.46
C GLU A 93 0.46 -2.52 12.08
N LEU A 94 1.25 -2.61 10.99
CA LEU A 94 0.71 -2.58 9.63
C LEU A 94 -0.26 -3.75 9.39
N ARG A 95 0.10 -4.95 9.86
CA ARG A 95 -0.79 -6.12 9.78
C ARG A 95 -2.07 -5.89 10.56
N ALA A 96 -1.97 -5.39 11.79
CA ALA A 96 -3.15 -5.08 12.60
C ALA A 96 -4.06 -4.04 11.93
N ALA A 97 -3.49 -3.00 11.30
CA ALA A 97 -4.26 -2.00 10.56
C ALA A 97 -4.98 -2.59 9.33
N VAL A 98 -4.29 -3.43 8.55
CA VAL A 98 -4.88 -4.11 7.39
C VAL A 98 -5.97 -5.08 7.83
N GLU A 99 -5.74 -5.88 8.86
CA GLU A 99 -6.73 -6.78 9.41
C GLU A 99 -7.94 -6.02 9.95
N GLY A 100 -7.73 -4.94 10.71
CA GLY A 100 -8.82 -4.09 11.22
C GLY A 100 -9.64 -3.43 10.10
N LEU A 101 -9.00 -3.10 8.97
CA LEU A 101 -9.70 -2.56 7.79
C LEU A 101 -10.57 -3.61 7.09
N LEU A 102 -10.23 -4.89 7.20
CA LEU A 102 -10.84 -5.96 6.40
C LEU A 102 -11.82 -6.84 7.19
N ARG A 103 -11.58 -7.06 8.47
CA ARG A 103 -12.40 -7.97 9.30
C ARG A 103 -13.89 -7.61 9.24
N PRO A 104 -14.79 -8.62 9.21
CA PRO A 104 -16.25 -8.45 9.22
C PRO A 104 -16.79 -7.57 10.35
#